data_AF-A0AAV5R5D4-F1
#
_entry.id   AF-A0AAV5R5D4-F1
#
_cell.length_a   1.000
_cell.length_b   1.000
_cell.length_c   1.000
_cell.angle_alpha   90.00
_cell.angle_beta   90.00
_cell.angle_gamma   90.00
#
_symmetry.space_group_name_H-M   'P 1'
#
loop_
_entity.id
_entity.type
_entity.pdbx_description
1 polymer ?
#
loop_
_entity_poly.entity_id
_entity_poly.type
_entity_poly.pdbx_seq_one_letter_code
_entity_poly.pdbx_strand_id
1 'polypeptide(L)'
;MQTDTQLRILVKTTKSKLEFKLTKSRALSTHTIQTSIIPDLQKLSQLDNNSRSFERGLDILRMSIAQLVRDDRTTDVWEDLIGEMAVLESSIHSLSSMLDKQRELNLINSKIQEGSNNNRGKKVSGWSLFGFGSSNTPASREKLPSELQYQEIDRLSKVIRNVVVAQEYLADDVKELKKLASAIVKCIDLPYLLKNSPPTEKGEVKKVDYKDEIEEVEVEVEEEGEVQDTDKPELKLELEDKIYVEIVRKLRGDDEDAVVNDYISELSDVYRIDLYNEGKYDEEQDEEDDTKDGDKDEAKDDNYGTSKPPSKKQNKQFDELDDLKQRFNALKRS
;
A
#
# COMPACT_ATOMS: atom_id res chain seq x y z
N MET A 1 -11.28 3.24 30.69
CA MET A 1 -12.68 3.37 30.21
C MET A 1 -12.88 4.46 29.16
N GLN A 2 -12.63 5.76 29.42
CA GLN A 2 -12.74 6.78 28.35
C GLN A 2 -11.67 6.60 27.25
N THR A 3 -10.48 6.15 27.64
CA THR A 3 -9.34 5.82 26.76
C THR A 3 -9.63 4.67 25.80
N ASP A 4 -10.17 3.56 26.30
CA ASP A 4 -10.58 2.40 25.51
C ASP A 4 -11.60 2.80 24.43
N THR A 5 -12.57 3.65 24.79
CA THR A 5 -13.61 4.11 23.86
C THR A 5 -13.02 4.99 22.77
N GLN A 6 -12.12 5.92 23.11
CA GLN A 6 -11.47 6.80 22.13
C GLN A 6 -10.57 6.01 21.17
N LEU A 7 -9.76 5.10 21.68
CA LEU A 7 -8.86 4.29 20.87
C LEU A 7 -9.63 3.33 19.96
N ARG A 8 -10.69 2.71 20.47
CA ARG A 8 -11.59 1.86 19.68
C ARG A 8 -12.23 2.64 18.54
N ILE A 9 -12.69 3.87 18.81
CA ILE A 9 -13.25 4.75 17.77
C ILE A 9 -12.16 5.04 16.72
N LEU A 10 -10.95 5.42 17.14
CA LEU A 10 -9.86 5.73 16.20
C LEU A 10 -9.50 4.55 15.29
N VAL A 11 -9.35 3.34 15.84
CA VAL A 11 -9.07 2.12 15.06
C VAL A 11 -10.19 1.88 14.04
N LYS A 12 -11.46 1.92 14.48
CA LYS A 12 -12.62 1.73 13.60
C LYS A 12 -12.69 2.78 12.50
N THR A 13 -12.53 4.06 12.85
CA THR A 13 -12.57 5.15 11.85
C THR A 13 -11.42 5.05 10.85
N THR A 14 -10.23 4.63 11.29
CA THR A 14 -9.08 4.44 10.41
C THR A 14 -9.33 3.28 9.45
N LYS A 15 -9.81 2.14 9.96
CA LYS A 15 -10.19 0.98 9.15
C LYS A 15 -11.23 1.34 8.08
N SER A 16 -12.36 1.94 8.47
CA SER A 16 -13.40 2.34 7.51
C SER A 16 -12.91 3.37 6.49
N LYS A 17 -11.96 4.24 6.88
CA LYS A 17 -11.36 5.20 5.95
C LYS A 17 -10.47 4.51 4.91
N LEU A 18 -9.65 3.54 5.34
CA LEU A 18 -8.83 2.72 4.45
C LEU A 18 -9.71 1.91 3.50
N GLU A 19 -10.77 1.25 3.97
CA GLU A 19 -11.73 0.48 3.15
C GLU A 19 -12.39 1.36 2.08
N PHE A 20 -12.82 2.58 2.46
CA PHE A 20 -13.37 3.55 1.52
C PHE A 20 -12.35 3.99 0.46
N LYS A 21 -11.12 4.30 0.89
CA LYS A 21 -10.03 4.71 0.00
C LYS A 21 -9.64 3.59 -0.97
N LEU A 22 -9.50 2.36 -0.48
CA LEU A 22 -9.25 1.15 -1.25
C LEU A 22 -10.30 0.96 -2.36
N THR A 23 -11.58 0.98 -1.99
CA THR A 23 -12.68 0.82 -2.95
C THR A 23 -12.66 1.94 -4.00
N LYS A 24 -12.46 3.19 -3.58
CA LYS A 24 -12.41 4.34 -4.48
C LYS A 24 -11.23 4.27 -5.43
N SER A 25 -10.04 3.92 -4.93
CA SER A 25 -8.81 3.87 -5.72
C SER A 25 -8.89 2.79 -6.78
N ARG A 26 -9.31 1.57 -6.43
CA ARG A 26 -9.53 0.49 -7.41
C ARG A 26 -10.49 0.90 -8.54
N ALA A 27 -11.59 1.59 -8.20
CA ALA A 27 -12.52 2.09 -9.22
C ALA A 27 -11.89 3.17 -10.11
N LEU A 28 -11.07 4.06 -9.55
CA LEU A 28 -10.36 5.09 -10.31
C LEU A 28 -9.24 4.50 -11.18
N SER A 29 -8.46 3.53 -10.69
CA SER A 29 -7.44 2.82 -11.46
C SER A 29 -8.06 2.20 -12.71
N THR A 30 -9.13 1.40 -12.56
CA THR A 30 -9.85 0.78 -13.69
C THR A 30 -10.39 1.82 -14.66
N HIS A 31 -10.97 2.91 -14.16
CA HIS A 31 -11.46 4.00 -15.00
C HIS A 31 -10.32 4.67 -15.78
N THR A 32 -9.19 4.98 -15.14
CA THR A 32 -8.02 5.61 -15.78
C THR A 32 -7.43 4.72 -16.86
N ILE A 33 -7.33 3.41 -16.60
CA ILE A 33 -6.88 2.43 -17.59
C ILE A 33 -7.79 2.51 -18.83
N GLN A 34 -9.10 2.35 -18.65
CA GLN A 34 -10.06 2.28 -19.75
C GLN A 34 -10.22 3.58 -20.54
N THR A 35 -10.18 4.73 -19.85
CA THR A 35 -10.52 6.03 -20.45
C THR A 35 -9.33 6.85 -20.92
N SER A 36 -8.12 6.55 -20.43
CA SER A 36 -6.91 7.31 -20.76
C SER A 36 -5.81 6.41 -21.31
N ILE A 37 -5.36 5.42 -20.53
CA ILE A 37 -4.16 4.64 -20.88
C ILE A 37 -4.37 3.80 -22.13
N ILE A 38 -5.47 3.04 -22.21
CA ILE A 38 -5.77 2.21 -23.39
C ILE A 38 -5.97 3.06 -24.66
N PRO A 39 -6.77 4.13 -24.66
CA PRO A 39 -6.85 5.03 -25.81
C PRO A 39 -5.52 5.63 -26.23
N ASP A 40 -4.63 5.96 -25.29
CA ASP A 40 -3.33 6.54 -25.62
C ASP A 40 -2.36 5.49 -26.17
N LEU A 41 -2.34 4.26 -25.64
CA LEU A 41 -1.62 3.13 -26.23
C LEU A 41 -2.04 2.87 -27.68
N GLN A 42 -3.35 2.87 -27.96
CA GLN A 42 -3.90 2.69 -29.31
C GLN A 42 -3.53 3.83 -30.27
N LYS A 43 -3.45 5.08 -29.78
CA LYS A 43 -2.99 6.20 -30.60
C LYS A 43 -1.50 6.08 -30.90
N LEU A 44 -0.70 5.65 -29.92
CA LEU A 44 0.75 5.50 -30.08
C LEU A 44 1.10 4.38 -31.05
N SER A 45 0.38 3.26 -31.01
CA SER A 45 0.62 2.15 -31.94
C SER A 45 0.41 2.53 -33.41
N GLN A 46 -0.38 3.57 -33.70
CA GLN A 46 -0.60 4.07 -35.06
C GLN A 46 0.52 4.98 -35.58
N LEU A 47 1.50 5.33 -34.75
CA LEU A 47 2.62 6.19 -35.12
C LEU A 47 3.84 5.35 -35.50
N ASP A 48 4.70 5.92 -36.33
CA ASP A 48 6.04 5.35 -36.57
C ASP A 48 6.87 5.43 -35.28
N ASN A 49 7.42 4.29 -34.85
CA ASN A 49 8.24 4.16 -33.65
C ASN A 49 9.44 5.11 -33.64
N ASN A 50 9.96 5.47 -34.81
CA ASN A 50 11.10 6.38 -34.94
C ASN A 50 10.69 7.86 -34.92
N SER A 51 9.39 8.14 -34.82
CA SER A 51 8.89 9.51 -34.81
C SER A 51 9.06 10.15 -33.43
N ARG A 52 9.44 11.43 -33.42
CA ARG A 52 9.51 12.24 -32.20
C ARG A 52 8.16 12.33 -31.47
N SER A 53 7.06 12.23 -32.20
CA SER A 53 5.70 12.20 -31.64
C SER A 53 5.44 10.93 -30.85
N PHE A 54 5.91 9.78 -31.34
CA PHE A 54 5.83 8.50 -30.63
C PHE A 54 6.66 8.53 -29.35
N GLU A 55 7.93 8.91 -29.43
CA GLU A 55 8.83 9.00 -28.26
C GLU A 55 8.23 9.89 -27.16
N ARG A 56 7.84 11.12 -27.51
CA ARG A 56 7.24 12.05 -26.54
C ARG A 56 5.92 11.54 -25.97
N GLY A 57 5.10 10.91 -26.81
CA GLY A 57 3.82 10.35 -26.38
C GLY A 57 4.01 9.18 -25.43
N LEU A 58 4.99 8.31 -25.70
CA LEU A 58 5.38 7.20 -24.83
C LEU A 58 5.90 7.69 -23.47
N ASP A 59 6.69 8.77 -23.45
CA ASP A 59 7.15 9.37 -22.19
C ASP A 59 5.98 9.89 -21.34
N ILE A 60 5.02 10.58 -21.95
CA ILE A 60 3.81 11.06 -21.24
C ILE A 60 2.97 9.90 -20.73
N LEU A 61 2.84 8.84 -21.53
CA LEU A 61 2.13 7.64 -21.14
C LEU A 61 2.83 6.95 -19.96
N ARG A 62 4.17 6.81 -20.01
CA ARG A 62 4.99 6.29 -18.91
C ARG A 62 4.79 7.07 -17.62
N MET A 63 4.77 8.41 -17.68
CA MET A 63 4.47 9.24 -16.51
C MET A 63 3.08 8.95 -15.93
N SER A 64 2.09 8.74 -16.80
CA SER A 64 0.71 8.44 -16.38
C SER A 64 0.58 7.06 -15.75
N ILE A 65 1.25 6.06 -16.34
CA ILE A 65 1.32 4.69 -15.81
C ILE A 65 2.13 4.66 -14.50
N ALA A 66 3.21 5.43 -14.39
CA ALA A 66 3.97 5.57 -13.14
C ALA A 66 3.09 6.06 -11.99
N GLN A 67 2.21 7.03 -12.25
CA GLN A 67 1.24 7.46 -11.24
C GLN A 67 0.26 6.34 -10.88
N LEU A 68 -0.26 5.60 -11.87
CA LEU A 68 -1.13 4.44 -11.63
C LEU A 68 -0.43 3.37 -10.78
N VAL A 69 0.84 3.05 -11.07
CA VAL A 69 1.65 2.08 -10.31
C VAL A 69 1.81 2.52 -8.86
N ARG A 70 2.08 3.82 -8.60
CA ARG A 70 2.13 4.36 -7.23
C ARG A 70 0.79 4.25 -6.51
N ASP A 71 -0.30 4.56 -7.21
CA ASP A 71 -1.65 4.49 -6.66
C ASP A 71 -2.03 3.03 -6.33
N ASP A 72 -1.70 2.07 -7.19
CA ASP A 72 -1.94 0.63 -6.97
C ASP A 72 -1.08 0.09 -5.81
N ARG A 73 0.22 0.44 -5.74
CA ARG A 73 1.10 0.10 -4.60
C ARG A 73 0.56 0.62 -3.27
N THR A 74 0.09 1.86 -3.28
CA THR A 74 -0.54 2.48 -2.10
C THR A 74 -1.83 1.76 -1.72
N THR A 75 -2.60 1.35 -2.72
CA THR A 75 -3.86 0.62 -2.55
C THR A 75 -3.64 -0.75 -1.91
N ASP A 76 -2.61 -1.48 -2.33
CA ASP A 76 -2.21 -2.74 -1.71
C ASP A 76 -1.82 -2.56 -0.24
N VAL A 77 -1.04 -1.52 0.07
CA VAL A 77 -0.66 -1.22 1.46
C VAL A 77 -1.90 -0.92 2.31
N TRP A 78 -2.92 -0.25 1.75
CA TRP A 78 -4.16 -0.06 2.50
C TRP A 78 -4.86 -1.38 2.82
N GLU A 79 -4.81 -2.37 1.94
CA GLU A 79 -5.35 -3.71 2.20
C GLU A 79 -4.60 -4.42 3.34
N ASP A 80 -3.28 -4.39 3.32
CA ASP A 80 -2.45 -4.91 4.42
C ASP A 80 -2.78 -4.22 5.75
N LEU A 81 -2.86 -2.89 5.74
CA LEU A 81 -3.21 -2.10 6.93
C LEU A 81 -4.63 -2.37 7.43
N ILE A 82 -5.60 -2.68 6.56
CA ILE A 82 -6.95 -3.08 7.00
C ILE A 82 -6.88 -4.38 7.80
N GLY A 83 -6.03 -5.33 7.38
CA GLY A 83 -5.72 -6.54 8.14
C GLY A 83 -5.14 -6.22 9.52
N GLU A 84 -4.14 -5.33 9.56
CA GLU A 84 -3.51 -4.89 10.82
C GLU A 84 -4.51 -4.17 11.75
N MET A 85 -5.41 -3.34 11.20
CA MET A 85 -6.48 -2.70 11.98
C MET A 85 -7.43 -3.72 12.60
N ALA A 86 -7.71 -4.84 11.92
CA ALA A 86 -8.54 -5.91 12.49
C ALA A 86 -7.85 -6.58 13.68
N VAL A 87 -6.53 -6.77 13.62
CA VAL A 87 -5.73 -7.28 14.75
C VAL A 87 -5.79 -6.29 15.93
N LEU A 88 -5.56 -5.00 15.68
CA LEU A 88 -5.67 -3.96 16.72
C LEU A 88 -7.07 -3.90 17.35
N GLU A 89 -8.13 -4.02 16.53
CA GLU A 89 -9.51 -4.01 17.00
C GLU A 89 -9.79 -5.18 17.94
N SER A 90 -9.30 -6.38 17.60
CA SER A 90 -9.42 -7.58 18.46
C SER A 90 -8.61 -7.49 19.75
N SER A 91 -7.52 -6.71 19.74
CA SER A 91 -6.56 -6.59 20.85
C SER A 91 -6.69 -5.27 21.63
N ILE A 92 -7.83 -4.56 21.48
CA ILE A 92 -8.01 -3.20 22.00
C ILE A 92 -7.84 -3.08 23.53
N HIS A 93 -8.21 -4.13 24.27
CA HIS A 93 -8.09 -4.15 25.73
C HIS A 93 -6.62 -4.24 26.17
N SER A 94 -5.83 -5.07 25.49
CA SER A 94 -4.38 -5.14 25.71
C SER A 94 -3.71 -3.81 25.40
N LEU A 95 -4.08 -3.19 24.27
CA LEU A 95 -3.55 -1.89 23.86
C LEU A 95 -3.91 -0.76 24.85
N SER A 96 -5.14 -0.78 25.37
CA SER A 96 -5.58 0.19 26.39
C SER A 96 -4.81 0.00 27.71
N SER A 97 -4.58 -1.25 28.11
CA SER A 97 -3.75 -1.54 29.29
C SER A 97 -2.30 -1.08 29.12
N MET A 98 -1.72 -1.23 27.92
CA MET A 98 -0.37 -0.71 27.61
C MET A 98 -0.31 0.81 27.70
N LEU A 99 -1.31 1.51 27.15
CA LEU A 99 -1.43 2.97 27.25
C LEU A 99 -1.48 3.46 28.69
N ASP A 100 -2.32 2.82 29.52
CA ASP A 100 -2.51 3.22 30.91
C ASP A 100 -1.22 2.99 31.72
N LYS A 101 -0.57 1.83 31.56
CA LYS A 101 0.74 1.55 32.18
C LYS A 101 1.81 2.56 31.78
N GLN A 102 1.86 2.93 30.50
CA GLN A 102 2.86 3.88 30.01
C GLN A 102 2.59 5.31 30.49
N ARG A 103 1.31 5.69 30.67
CA ARG A 103 0.96 6.96 31.33
C ARG A 103 1.40 6.98 32.78
N GLU A 104 1.22 5.88 33.51
CA GLU A 104 1.69 5.76 34.90
C GLU A 104 3.22 5.87 34.97
N LEU A 105 3.95 5.18 34.09
CA LEU A 105 5.40 5.28 34.02
C LEU A 105 5.89 6.69 33.70
N ASN A 106 5.24 7.38 32.75
CA ASN A 106 5.59 8.77 32.42
C ASN A 106 5.32 9.73 33.59
N LEU A 107 4.23 9.52 34.33
CA LEU A 107 3.93 10.29 35.55
C LEU A 107 4.92 10.02 36.68
N ILE A 108 5.44 8.80 36.79
CA ILE A 108 6.48 8.45 37.76
C ILE A 108 7.81 9.10 37.35
N ASN A 109 8.19 9.02 36.08
CA ASN A 109 9.42 9.60 35.55
C ASN A 109 9.43 11.13 35.67
N SER A 110 8.31 11.81 35.42
CA SER A 110 8.22 13.26 35.59
C SER A 110 8.36 13.68 37.06
N LYS A 111 7.73 12.95 37.99
CA LYS A 111 7.89 13.17 39.44
C LYS A 111 9.32 12.92 39.93
N ILE A 112 10.00 11.92 39.38
CA ILE A 112 11.41 11.64 39.68
C ILE A 112 12.29 12.78 39.16
N GLN A 113 12.04 13.30 37.96
CA GLN A 113 12.79 14.45 37.43
C GLN A 113 12.56 15.73 38.24
N GLU A 114 11.32 16.02 38.66
CA GLU A 114 11.03 17.15 39.56
C GLU A 114 11.68 17.01 40.94
N GLY A 115 11.80 15.78 41.46
CA GLY A 115 12.53 15.49 42.71
C GLY A 115 14.05 15.44 42.57
N SER A 116 14.57 15.28 41.35
CA SER A 116 16.01 15.10 41.08
C SER A 116 16.74 16.39 40.69
N ASN A 117 16.10 17.56 40.80
CA ASN A 117 16.79 18.86 40.74
C ASN A 117 17.75 19.11 41.91
N ASN A 118 17.90 18.15 42.83
CA ASN A 118 18.94 18.16 43.87
C ASN A 118 19.93 16.99 43.82
N ASN A 119 19.91 16.11 42.81
CA ASN A 119 21.02 15.16 42.62
C ASN A 119 21.10 14.63 41.19
N ARG A 120 22.28 14.78 40.59
CA ARG A 120 22.63 14.25 39.27
C ARG A 120 22.58 12.71 39.26
N GLY A 121 21.94 12.15 38.23
CA GLY A 121 22.43 10.97 37.54
C GLY A 121 21.76 9.63 37.84
N LYS A 122 20.65 9.34 37.13
CA LYS A 122 20.47 8.10 36.35
C LYS A 122 19.10 8.15 35.65
N LYS A 123 19.09 8.38 34.32
CA LYS A 123 17.94 8.09 33.46
C LYS A 123 17.72 6.57 33.49
N VAL A 124 16.64 6.12 34.12
CA VAL A 124 16.21 4.71 34.06
C VAL A 124 15.42 4.58 32.76
N SER A 125 16.06 4.01 31.74
CA SER A 125 15.43 3.67 30.47
C SER A 125 14.39 2.56 30.64
N GLY A 126 13.41 2.57 29.74
CA GLY A 126 12.18 1.79 29.79
C GLY A 126 12.34 0.26 29.90
N TRP A 127 11.25 -0.32 30.40
CA TRP A 127 10.77 -1.69 30.24
C TRP A 127 11.84 -2.80 30.33
N SER A 128 12.14 -3.17 31.58
CA SER A 128 12.49 -4.54 31.94
C SER A 128 11.35 -5.09 32.81
N LEU A 129 10.26 -5.59 32.21
CA LEU A 129 9.18 -6.20 33.01
C LEU A 129 8.39 -7.30 32.28
N PHE A 130 9.09 -8.28 31.73
CA PHE A 130 8.54 -9.63 31.60
C PHE A 130 9.55 -10.61 32.20
N GLY A 131 9.43 -10.83 33.51
CA GLY A 131 10.29 -11.73 34.28
C GLY A 131 10.03 -11.69 35.79
N PHE A 132 9.04 -12.47 36.24
CA PHE A 132 8.89 -13.09 37.59
C PHE A 132 8.75 -12.26 38.87
N GLY A 133 7.87 -12.77 39.74
CA GLY A 133 8.28 -13.18 41.09
C GLY A 133 8.43 -12.08 42.14
N SER A 134 7.36 -11.88 42.91
CA SER A 134 7.44 -11.25 44.22
C SER A 134 8.26 -12.12 45.18
N SER A 135 9.43 -11.66 45.61
CA SER A 135 9.93 -11.88 46.98
C SER A 135 11.07 -10.92 47.33
N ASN A 136 10.92 -10.27 48.48
CA ASN A 136 11.92 -9.42 49.12
C ASN A 136 13.12 -10.26 49.61
N THR A 137 14.36 -9.85 49.30
CA THR A 137 15.49 -9.71 50.26
C THR A 137 16.76 -9.18 49.57
N PRO A 138 17.69 -8.50 50.30
CA PRO A 138 18.74 -7.70 49.70
C PRO A 138 20.12 -8.38 49.61
N ALA A 139 20.92 -7.87 48.67
CA ALA A 139 22.38 -7.91 48.59
C ALA A 139 23.06 -9.29 48.43
N SER A 140 23.39 -9.62 47.19
CA SER A 140 24.63 -10.33 46.84
C SER A 140 25.06 -9.93 45.44
N ARG A 141 26.32 -9.51 45.35
CA ARG A 141 27.01 -9.04 44.14
C ARG A 141 27.39 -10.27 43.32
N GLU A 142 26.44 -10.80 42.56
CA GLU A 142 26.66 -11.87 41.60
C GLU A 142 26.68 -11.34 40.17
N LYS A 143 27.53 -11.98 39.36
CA LYS A 143 27.84 -11.70 37.97
C LYS A 143 26.57 -11.34 37.18
N LEU A 144 26.63 -10.25 36.41
CA LEU A 144 25.64 -9.98 35.37
C LEU A 144 25.46 -11.26 34.54
N PRO A 145 24.26 -11.84 34.46
CA PRO A 145 24.00 -12.84 33.45
C PRO A 145 24.02 -12.11 32.11
N SER A 146 24.94 -12.50 31.24
CA SER A 146 25.01 -12.15 29.82
C SER A 146 23.86 -12.79 29.02
N GLU A 147 22.67 -12.75 29.60
CA GLU A 147 21.45 -13.40 29.17
C GLU A 147 20.31 -12.37 29.25
N LEU A 148 20.54 -11.16 28.71
CA LEU A 148 19.45 -10.35 28.19
C LEU A 148 19.02 -11.03 26.89
N GLN A 149 18.24 -12.09 27.10
CA GLN A 149 17.56 -12.90 26.11
C GLN A 149 16.93 -12.00 25.06
N TYR A 150 17.10 -12.38 23.80
CA TYR A 150 16.29 -11.93 22.68
C TYR A 150 14.82 -12.09 23.07
N GLN A 151 14.19 -11.04 23.58
CA GLN A 151 12.78 -11.06 23.86
C GLN A 151 12.10 -10.86 22.51
N GLU A 152 11.64 -11.99 21.95
CA GLU A 152 10.92 -12.03 20.69
C GLU A 152 9.80 -10.98 20.72
N ILE A 153 9.78 -10.11 19.71
CA ILE A 153 8.78 -9.04 19.63
C ILE A 153 7.42 -9.70 19.48
N ASP A 154 6.50 -9.38 20.38
CA ASP A 154 5.16 -9.92 20.33
C ASP A 154 4.40 -9.38 19.09
N ARG A 155 3.48 -10.20 18.61
CA ARG A 155 2.68 -9.91 17.42
C ARG A 155 2.04 -8.52 17.44
N LEU A 156 1.47 -8.10 18.57
CA LEU A 156 0.81 -6.80 18.69
C LEU A 156 1.79 -5.64 18.51
N SER A 157 3.01 -5.76 19.02
CA SER A 157 4.06 -4.76 18.80
C SER A 157 4.49 -4.69 17.33
N LYS A 158 4.54 -5.83 16.61
CA LYS A 158 4.81 -5.84 15.16
C LYS A 158 3.70 -5.13 14.36
N VAL A 159 2.44 -5.39 14.70
CA VAL A 159 1.28 -4.67 14.13
C VAL A 159 1.39 -3.17 14.36
N ILE A 160 1.68 -2.74 15.60
CA ILE A 160 1.84 -1.31 15.92
C ILE A 160 2.99 -0.70 15.13
N ARG A 161 4.13 -1.39 15.01
CA ARG A 161 5.26 -0.96 14.17
C ARG A 161 4.81 -0.71 12.74
N ASN A 162 4.12 -1.68 12.13
CA ASN A 162 3.67 -1.58 10.73
C ASN A 162 2.78 -0.35 10.51
N VAL A 163 1.85 -0.12 11.43
CA VAL A 163 0.95 1.05 11.40
C VAL A 163 1.70 2.37 11.55
N VAL A 164 2.68 2.44 12.47
CA VAL A 164 3.47 3.65 12.70
C VAL A 164 4.36 3.95 11.50
N VAL A 165 5.03 2.94 10.95
CA VAL A 165 5.91 3.07 9.78
C VAL A 165 5.12 3.46 8.53
N ALA A 166 3.98 2.81 8.27
CA ALA A 166 3.15 3.15 7.11
C ALA A 166 2.61 4.59 7.19
N GLN A 167 2.38 5.11 8.41
CA GLN A 167 1.98 6.50 8.60
C GLN A 167 3.00 7.48 8.01
N GLU A 168 4.30 7.18 8.03
CA GLU A 168 5.33 8.10 7.52
C GLU A 168 5.16 8.40 6.03
N TYR A 169 4.61 7.44 5.29
CA TYR A 169 4.37 7.55 3.84
C TYR A 169 2.95 8.01 3.52
N LEU A 170 1.96 7.63 4.35
CA LEU A 170 0.53 7.79 4.04
C LEU A 170 -0.16 8.90 4.85
N ALA A 171 0.58 9.67 5.64
CA ALA A 171 0.03 10.68 6.56
C ALA A 171 -0.89 11.70 5.87
N ASP A 172 -0.55 12.09 4.64
CA ASP A 172 -1.27 13.11 3.89
C ASP A 172 -2.55 12.55 3.25
N ASP A 173 -2.56 11.26 2.91
CA ASP A 173 -3.70 10.58 2.31
C ASP A 173 -4.76 10.14 3.31
N VAL A 174 -4.32 9.73 4.51
CA VAL A 174 -5.17 9.17 5.57
C VAL A 174 -4.84 9.82 6.91
N LYS A 175 -5.44 10.99 7.16
CA LYS A 175 -5.23 11.76 8.40
C LYS A 175 -5.61 10.99 9.67
N GLU A 176 -6.57 10.07 9.58
CA GLU A 176 -6.98 9.18 10.66
C GLU A 176 -5.85 8.22 11.07
N LEU A 177 -5.07 7.72 10.10
CA LEU A 177 -3.90 6.87 10.34
C LEU A 177 -2.84 7.63 11.14
N LYS A 178 -2.57 8.89 10.78
CA LYS A 178 -1.65 9.77 11.52
C LYS A 178 -2.07 9.97 12.98
N LYS A 179 -3.37 10.21 13.21
CA LYS A 179 -3.92 10.35 14.57
C LYS A 179 -3.78 9.06 15.36
N LEU A 180 -4.08 7.92 14.74
CA LEU A 180 -3.94 6.61 15.37
C LEU A 180 -2.48 6.32 15.72
N ALA A 181 -1.56 6.47 14.76
CA ALA A 181 -0.12 6.29 14.96
C ALA A 181 0.41 7.18 16.09
N SER A 182 0.01 8.45 16.14
CA SER A 182 0.41 9.38 17.21
C SER A 182 -0.13 8.98 18.58
N ALA A 183 -1.27 8.30 18.64
CA ALA A 183 -1.84 7.78 19.88
C ALA A 183 -1.12 6.51 20.36
N ILE A 184 -0.78 5.60 19.43
CA ILE A 184 -0.19 4.29 19.75
C ILE A 184 1.34 4.30 19.86
N VAL A 185 2.04 5.26 19.24
CA VAL A 185 3.51 5.38 19.37
C VAL A 185 3.91 5.66 20.82
N LYS A 186 3.00 6.30 21.58
CA LYS A 186 3.18 6.52 23.02
C LYS A 186 3.13 5.24 23.83
N CYS A 187 2.76 4.09 23.26
CA CYS A 187 2.69 2.80 23.92
C CYS A 187 3.94 1.94 23.74
N ILE A 188 4.82 2.31 22.82
CA ILE A 188 5.90 1.45 22.33
C ILE A 188 7.24 2.17 22.37
N ASP A 189 8.30 1.39 22.60
CA ASP A 189 9.67 1.82 22.30
C ASP A 189 9.91 1.63 20.80
N LEU A 190 9.55 2.65 20.02
CA LEU A 190 9.71 2.63 18.57
C LEU A 190 11.17 2.37 18.15
N PRO A 191 12.20 3.03 18.75
CA PRO A 191 13.59 2.69 18.47
C PRO A 191 13.93 1.21 18.68
N TYR A 192 13.47 0.60 19.77
CA TYR A 192 13.67 -0.84 20.01
C TYR A 192 12.99 -1.69 18.93
N LEU A 193 11.74 -1.38 18.56
CA LEU A 193 11.02 -2.14 17.54
C LEU A 193 11.68 -2.02 16.16
N LEU A 194 12.14 -0.82 15.79
CA LEU A 194 12.81 -0.58 14.51
C LEU A 194 14.18 -1.27 14.44
N LYS A 195 14.94 -1.31 15.54
CA LYS A 195 16.23 -2.01 15.61
C LYS A 195 16.10 -3.52 15.37
N ASN A 196 14.96 -4.08 15.73
CA ASN A 196 14.65 -5.51 15.60
C ASN A 196 13.71 -5.81 14.42
N SER A 197 13.47 -4.85 13.54
CA SER A 197 12.72 -5.07 12.30
C SER A 197 13.51 -5.95 11.33
N PRO A 198 12.82 -6.75 10.49
CA PRO A 198 13.51 -7.48 9.43
C PRO A 198 14.21 -6.50 8.48
N PRO A 199 15.36 -6.89 7.92
CA PRO A 199 16.10 -6.03 7.01
C PRO A 199 15.29 -5.78 5.74
N THR A 200 15.15 -4.51 5.38
CA THR A 200 14.68 -4.08 4.06
C THR A 200 15.91 -3.79 3.23
N GLU A 201 16.04 -4.42 2.07
CA GLU A 201 17.20 -4.20 1.19
C GLU A 201 17.29 -2.69 0.86
N LYS A 202 18.43 -2.10 1.21
CA LYS A 202 18.77 -0.66 1.23
C LYS A 202 18.27 0.10 2.48
N GLY A 203 19.24 0.64 3.20
CA GLY A 203 19.11 1.24 4.52
C GLY A 203 18.23 2.49 4.60
N GLU A 204 17.99 2.88 5.85
CA GLU A 204 17.35 4.10 6.33
C GLU A 204 15.82 4.19 6.16
N VAL A 205 15.12 3.85 7.24
CA VAL A 205 13.84 4.49 7.57
C VAL A 205 14.15 5.95 7.88
N LYS A 206 13.50 6.89 7.17
CA LYS A 206 13.70 8.33 7.40
C LYS A 206 13.39 8.65 8.86
N LYS A 207 14.41 9.09 9.63
CA LYS A 207 14.21 9.59 10.99
C LYS A 207 13.30 10.82 10.94
N VAL A 208 12.12 10.75 11.57
CA VAL A 208 11.35 11.94 11.92
C VAL A 208 11.70 12.35 13.34
N ASP A 209 12.21 13.57 13.48
CA ASP A 209 12.37 14.27 14.74
C ASP A 209 11.01 14.37 15.46
N TYR A 210 10.81 13.53 16.48
CA TYR A 210 9.83 13.83 17.52
C TYR A 210 10.41 14.92 18.43
N LYS A 211 10.52 16.15 17.92
CA LYS A 211 10.90 17.30 18.74
C LYS A 211 9.72 17.68 19.65
N ASP A 212 9.66 16.98 20.77
CA ASP A 212 9.54 17.57 22.10
C ASP A 212 10.33 16.64 23.05
N GLU A 213 11.56 17.04 23.36
CA GLU A 213 12.46 16.51 24.40
C GLU A 213 13.07 15.10 24.23
N ILE A 214 13.92 14.85 23.21
CA ILE A 214 15.03 13.87 23.35
C ILE A 214 16.28 14.41 22.64
N GLU A 215 17.38 14.52 23.38
CA GLU A 215 18.71 14.95 22.93
C GLU A 215 19.23 14.06 21.79
N GLU A 216 19.84 14.73 20.80
CA GLU A 216 20.51 14.17 19.63
C GLU A 216 21.63 13.19 20.06
N VAL A 217 21.59 11.95 19.54
CA VAL A 217 22.73 11.04 19.56
C VAL A 217 23.16 10.84 18.11
N GLU A 218 24.26 11.48 17.73
CA GLU A 218 24.99 11.19 16.50
C GLU A 218 25.51 9.75 16.58
N VAL A 219 25.28 8.98 15.51
CA VAL A 219 25.85 7.65 15.34
C VAL A 219 26.76 7.73 14.13
N GLU A 220 28.07 7.81 14.38
CA GLU A 220 29.09 7.47 13.39
C GLU A 220 29.07 5.95 13.19
N VAL A 221 28.98 5.50 11.93
CA VAL A 221 29.21 4.10 11.57
C VAL A 221 30.36 4.07 10.56
N GLU A 222 31.44 3.41 10.96
CA GLU A 222 32.59 3.10 10.14
C GLU A 222 32.17 2.14 9.00
N GLU A 223 32.45 2.53 7.76
CA GLU A 223 32.49 1.61 6.62
C GLU A 223 33.75 0.75 6.72
N GLU A 224 33.63 -0.57 6.65
CA GLU A 224 34.58 -1.48 6.00
C GLU A 224 34.04 -2.93 6.05
N GLY A 225 34.05 -3.64 4.92
CA GLY A 225 33.95 -5.11 4.91
C GLY A 225 33.27 -5.74 3.70
N GLU A 226 34.08 -6.43 2.89
CA GLU A 226 33.77 -7.15 1.65
C GLU A 226 32.66 -8.22 1.72
N VAL A 227 32.10 -8.47 0.52
CA VAL A 227 31.15 -9.51 0.14
C VAL A 227 31.66 -10.92 0.52
N GLN A 228 30.86 -11.64 1.31
CA GLN A 228 30.86 -13.10 1.33
C GLN A 228 29.42 -13.61 1.18
N ASP A 229 29.18 -14.32 0.07
CA ASP A 229 28.03 -15.19 -0.13
C ASP A 229 28.05 -16.31 0.91
N THR A 230 27.32 -16.11 2.00
CA THR A 230 26.92 -17.20 2.89
C THR A 230 25.45 -17.48 2.64
N ASP A 231 25.14 -18.73 2.28
CA ASP A 231 23.79 -19.30 2.20
C ASP A 231 22.91 -18.74 3.33
N LYS A 232 22.06 -17.76 2.99
CA LYS A 232 21.11 -17.16 3.93
C LYS A 232 20.18 -18.28 4.37
N PRO A 233 20.12 -18.65 5.66
CA PRO A 233 18.99 -19.42 6.14
C PRO A 233 17.75 -18.59 5.81
N GLU A 234 16.80 -19.16 5.06
CA GLU A 234 15.48 -18.56 4.87
C GLU A 234 14.89 -18.32 6.26
N LEU A 235 15.07 -17.10 6.78
CA LEU A 235 14.41 -16.65 7.97
C LEU A 235 12.92 -16.75 7.65
N LYS A 236 12.25 -17.70 8.28
CA LYS A 236 10.81 -17.90 8.14
C LYS A 236 10.13 -16.70 8.79
N LEU A 237 10.03 -15.61 8.04
CA LEU A 237 9.41 -14.38 8.51
C LEU A 237 7.96 -14.65 8.87
N GLU A 238 7.55 -14.16 10.02
CA GLU A 238 6.15 -14.11 10.42
C GLU A 238 5.36 -13.18 9.50
N LEU A 239 4.04 -13.30 9.49
CA LEU A 239 3.17 -12.55 8.58
C LEU A 239 3.36 -11.04 8.74
N GLU A 240 3.41 -10.56 9.99
CA GLU A 240 3.57 -9.14 10.31
C GLU A 240 4.95 -8.60 9.90
N ASP A 241 5.98 -9.45 9.86
CA ASP A 241 7.31 -9.09 9.35
C ASP A 241 7.33 -9.02 7.82
N LYS A 242 6.59 -9.89 7.14
CA LYS A 242 6.39 -9.79 5.68
C LYS A 242 5.61 -8.53 5.32
N ILE A 243 4.56 -8.20 6.06
CA ILE A 243 3.78 -6.98 5.87
C ILE A 243 4.68 -5.75 6.03
N TYR A 244 5.53 -5.71 7.06
CA TYR A 244 6.50 -4.63 7.23
C TYR A 244 7.38 -4.44 5.99
N VAL A 245 7.99 -5.52 5.50
CA VAL A 245 8.89 -5.47 4.34
C VAL A 245 8.14 -4.98 3.11
N GLU A 246 6.92 -5.47 2.87
CA GLU A 246 6.09 -5.05 1.74
C GLU A 246 5.67 -3.58 1.83
N ILE A 247 5.28 -3.08 3.01
CA ILE A 247 4.97 -1.66 3.22
C ILE A 247 6.17 -0.79 2.81
N VAL A 248 7.37 -1.11 3.32
CA VAL A 248 8.57 -0.32 3.04
C VAL A 248 8.94 -0.41 1.56
N ARG A 249 8.91 -1.61 0.98
CA ARG A 249 9.24 -1.84 -0.43
C ARG A 249 8.29 -1.09 -1.37
N LYS A 250 6.98 -1.27 -1.19
CA LYS A 250 5.95 -0.69 -2.07
C LYS A 250 5.92 0.84 -1.99
N LEU A 251 6.11 1.43 -0.81
CA LEU A 251 6.02 2.88 -0.63
C LEU A 251 7.31 3.63 -0.95
N ARG A 252 8.47 2.96 -0.96
CA ARG A 252 9.72 3.52 -1.50
C ARG A 252 9.71 3.55 -3.01
N GLY A 253 9.23 2.47 -3.61
CA GLY A 253 9.06 2.36 -5.05
C GLY A 253 10.35 2.31 -5.87
N ASP A 254 11.43 1.77 -5.30
CA ASP A 254 12.76 1.71 -5.93
C ASP A 254 12.80 0.98 -7.29
N ASP A 255 11.79 0.15 -7.57
CA ASP A 255 11.59 -0.64 -8.77
C ASP A 255 10.51 -0.07 -9.71
N GLU A 256 10.08 1.19 -9.53
CA GLU A 256 8.98 1.80 -10.28
C GLU A 256 9.15 1.72 -11.81
N ASP A 257 10.32 2.08 -12.34
CA ASP A 257 10.55 2.09 -13.79
C ASP A 257 10.42 0.69 -14.42
N ALA A 258 10.86 -0.35 -13.70
CA ALA A 258 10.71 -1.73 -14.16
C ALA A 258 9.22 -2.10 -14.21
N VAL A 259 8.49 -1.84 -13.12
CA VAL A 259 7.05 -2.15 -13.03
C VAL A 259 6.22 -1.34 -14.03
N VAL A 260 6.60 -0.10 -14.35
CA VAL A 260 5.94 0.69 -15.39
C VAL A 260 6.08 0.03 -16.77
N ASN A 261 7.26 -0.47 -17.11
CA ASN A 261 7.46 -1.19 -18.37
C ASN A 261 6.68 -2.51 -18.39
N ASP A 262 6.62 -3.23 -17.27
CA ASP A 262 5.80 -4.43 -17.13
C ASP A 262 4.31 -4.12 -17.34
N TYR A 263 3.80 -3.03 -16.75
CA TYR A 263 2.42 -2.56 -16.96
C TYR A 263 2.14 -2.23 -18.43
N ILE A 264 3.06 -1.54 -19.12
CA ILE A 264 2.91 -1.25 -20.55
C ILE A 264 2.81 -2.55 -21.34
N SER A 265 3.71 -3.49 -21.09
CA SER A 265 3.72 -4.79 -21.78
C SER A 265 2.44 -5.57 -21.50
N GLU A 266 2.01 -5.66 -20.24
CA GLU A 266 0.82 -6.40 -19.84
C GLU A 266 -0.45 -5.78 -20.44
N LEU A 267 -0.59 -4.45 -20.38
CA LEU A 267 -1.75 -3.77 -20.96
C LEU A 267 -1.76 -3.90 -22.49
N SER A 268 -0.61 -3.78 -23.15
CA SER A 268 -0.50 -4.05 -24.58
C SER A 268 -0.91 -5.48 -24.91
N ASP A 269 -0.55 -6.46 -24.09
CA ASP A 269 -0.87 -7.87 -24.34
C ASP A 269 -2.34 -8.20 -24.07
N VAL A 270 -2.88 -7.76 -22.93
CA VAL A 270 -4.29 -7.97 -22.55
C VAL A 270 -5.24 -7.35 -23.58
N TYR A 271 -4.90 -6.19 -24.11
CA TYR A 271 -5.74 -5.46 -25.07
C TYR A 271 -5.31 -5.65 -26.54
N ARG A 272 -4.34 -6.51 -26.82
CA ARG A 272 -3.81 -6.80 -28.17
C ARG A 272 -3.41 -5.54 -28.94
N ILE A 273 -2.60 -4.69 -28.32
CA ILE A 273 -2.07 -3.45 -28.90
C ILE A 273 -0.61 -3.69 -29.29
N ASP A 274 -0.32 -3.67 -30.59
CA ASP A 274 1.05 -3.73 -31.09
C ASP A 274 1.73 -2.35 -30.98
N LEU A 275 2.18 -2.01 -29.77
CA LEU A 275 2.72 -0.68 -29.48
C LEU A 275 3.97 -0.35 -30.30
N TYR A 276 4.78 -1.36 -30.61
CA TYR A 276 6.05 -1.20 -31.33
C TYR A 276 5.96 -1.68 -32.78
N ASN A 277 4.76 -1.86 -33.34
CA ASN A 277 4.57 -2.28 -34.74
C ASN A 277 5.48 -3.47 -35.14
N GLU A 278 5.64 -4.43 -34.23
CA GLU A 278 6.50 -5.60 -34.43
C GLU A 278 5.81 -6.71 -35.24
N GLY A 279 4.55 -6.49 -35.62
CA GLY A 279 3.68 -7.48 -36.26
C GLY A 279 3.22 -8.57 -35.28
N LYS A 280 3.25 -8.30 -33.97
CA LYS A 280 2.94 -9.29 -32.92
C LYS A 280 1.49 -9.78 -32.99
N TYR A 281 0.60 -8.94 -33.50
CA TYR A 281 -0.83 -9.19 -33.63
C TYR A 281 -1.32 -9.13 -35.07
N ASP A 282 -0.40 -9.25 -36.04
CA ASP A 282 -0.79 -9.42 -37.44
C ASP A 282 -1.42 -10.82 -37.61
N GLU A 283 -2.59 -10.83 -38.24
CA GLU A 283 -3.40 -11.98 -38.67
C GLU A 283 -4.36 -12.61 -37.64
N GLU A 284 -5.66 -12.24 -37.73
CA GLU A 284 -6.80 -13.13 -38.03
C GLU A 284 -8.15 -12.38 -37.84
N GLN A 285 -8.56 -11.67 -38.90
CA GLN A 285 -9.96 -11.46 -39.24
C GLN A 285 -10.24 -11.91 -40.68
N ASP A 286 -9.54 -12.96 -41.13
CA ASP A 286 -9.85 -13.67 -42.37
C ASP A 286 -9.73 -15.18 -42.10
N GLU A 287 -10.81 -15.77 -41.57
CA GLU A 287 -11.11 -17.17 -41.89
C GLU A 287 -12.00 -17.19 -43.15
N GLU A 288 -11.31 -17.24 -44.30
CA GLU A 288 -11.64 -18.02 -45.50
C GLU A 288 -12.05 -19.48 -45.12
N ASP A 289 -12.81 -20.28 -45.84
CA ASP A 289 -13.56 -20.23 -47.10
C ASP A 289 -14.26 -21.62 -47.26
N ASP A 290 -15.18 -21.71 -48.22
CA ASP A 290 -15.40 -22.86 -49.11
C ASP A 290 -16.35 -24.04 -48.71
N THR A 291 -17.57 -23.99 -49.26
CA THR A 291 -18.15 -25.16 -49.98
C THR A 291 -18.93 -24.72 -51.22
N LYS A 292 -18.19 -24.65 -52.32
CA LYS A 292 -18.49 -24.96 -53.74
C LYS A 292 -19.91 -25.36 -54.19
N ASP A 293 -20.17 -24.81 -55.39
CA ASP A 293 -20.83 -25.36 -56.58
C ASP A 293 -22.35 -25.42 -56.72
N GLY A 294 -22.86 -24.78 -57.78
CA GLY A 294 -24.12 -25.19 -58.43
C GLY A 294 -24.94 -24.11 -59.15
N ASP A 295 -24.39 -23.56 -60.25
CA ASP A 295 -25.05 -23.34 -61.56
C ASP A 295 -26.51 -22.79 -61.69
N LYS A 296 -26.65 -21.81 -62.60
CA LYS A 296 -27.77 -21.47 -63.51
C LYS A 296 -28.83 -20.37 -63.24
N ASP A 297 -28.76 -19.42 -64.18
CA ASP A 297 -29.81 -18.92 -65.10
C ASP A 297 -30.54 -17.57 -64.84
N GLU A 298 -30.57 -16.83 -65.95
CA GLU A 298 -31.10 -15.49 -66.22
C GLU A 298 -32.61 -15.35 -66.00
N ALA A 299 -33.08 -14.15 -65.59
CA ALA A 299 -34.26 -13.50 -66.17
C ALA A 299 -34.46 -12.05 -65.65
N LYS A 300 -35.05 -11.22 -66.52
CA LYS A 300 -35.30 -9.78 -66.39
C LYS A 300 -36.64 -9.42 -65.72
N ASP A 301 -36.68 -8.17 -65.26
CA ASP A 301 -37.76 -7.15 -65.32
C ASP A 301 -38.98 -7.12 -64.36
N ASP A 302 -39.32 -5.85 -64.07
CA ASP A 302 -40.59 -5.22 -63.67
C ASP A 302 -41.10 -5.18 -62.19
N ASN A 303 -40.81 -4.05 -61.54
CA ASN A 303 -41.75 -2.99 -61.10
C ASN A 303 -43.13 -3.36 -60.47
N TYR A 304 -43.32 -3.11 -59.16
CA TYR A 304 -44.28 -2.15 -58.55
C TYR A 304 -44.35 -2.35 -57.02
N GLY A 305 -44.31 -1.25 -56.25
CA GLY A 305 -44.31 -1.29 -54.78
C GLY A 305 -45.68 -1.30 -54.11
N THR A 306 -45.72 -1.73 -52.84
CA THR A 306 -46.46 -1.01 -51.76
C THR A 306 -46.05 -1.49 -50.35
N SER A 307 -45.42 -0.58 -49.59
CA SER A 307 -45.64 -0.24 -48.17
C SER A 307 -45.66 -1.30 -47.04
N LYS A 308 -44.59 -1.38 -46.22
CA LYS A 308 -44.46 -0.85 -44.82
C LYS A 308 -43.15 -1.34 -44.14
N PRO A 309 -42.61 -0.64 -43.09
CA PRO A 309 -41.16 -0.41 -42.90
C PRO A 309 -40.59 -1.03 -41.58
N PRO A 310 -39.47 -0.53 -41.02
CA PRO A 310 -38.09 -0.99 -41.17
C PRO A 310 -37.54 -1.71 -39.90
N SER A 311 -36.52 -2.56 -40.01
CA SER A 311 -35.72 -2.97 -38.85
C SER A 311 -34.27 -2.46 -38.97
N LYS A 312 -34.06 -1.27 -38.39
CA LYS A 312 -32.74 -0.79 -37.98
C LYS A 312 -32.11 -1.82 -37.05
N LYS A 313 -30.91 -2.29 -37.36
CA LYS A 313 -29.92 -2.72 -36.35
C LYS A 313 -28.72 -1.78 -36.44
N GLN A 314 -28.96 -0.55 -35.98
CA GLN A 314 -27.92 0.37 -35.50
C GLN A 314 -28.18 0.57 -34.00
N ASN A 315 -27.11 0.66 -33.23
CA ASN A 315 -27.02 1.05 -31.82
C ASN A 315 -27.67 0.12 -30.77
N LYS A 316 -26.83 -0.70 -30.13
CA LYS A 316 -27.09 -1.25 -28.79
C LYS A 316 -26.07 -0.81 -27.72
N GLN A 317 -25.09 0.03 -28.06
CA GLN A 317 -24.08 0.51 -27.11
C GLN A 317 -24.34 1.92 -26.54
N PHE A 318 -25.33 2.66 -27.05
CA PHE A 318 -25.64 4.01 -26.55
C PHE A 318 -26.74 4.06 -25.47
N ASP A 319 -27.57 3.02 -25.35
CA ASP A 319 -28.73 3.04 -24.43
C ASP A 319 -28.33 2.91 -22.95
N GLU A 320 -27.25 2.18 -22.64
CA GLU A 320 -26.85 1.96 -21.23
C GLU A 320 -26.27 3.22 -20.58
N LEU A 321 -25.60 4.08 -21.35
CA LEU A 321 -24.99 5.31 -20.83
C LEU A 321 -26.04 6.39 -20.53
N ASP A 322 -27.08 6.47 -21.36
CA ASP A 322 -28.20 7.39 -21.15
C ASP A 322 -29.13 6.92 -20.02
N ASP A 323 -29.31 5.61 -19.85
CA ASP A 323 -29.99 5.04 -18.69
C ASP A 323 -29.23 5.31 -17.37
N LEU A 324 -27.89 5.25 -17.39
CA LEU A 324 -27.06 5.60 -16.23
C LEU A 324 -27.18 7.09 -15.87
N LYS A 325 -27.20 7.98 -16.87
CA LYS A 325 -27.40 9.42 -16.68
C LYS A 325 -28.78 9.75 -16.14
N GLN A 326 -29.84 9.07 -16.60
CA GLN A 326 -31.19 9.28 -16.07
C GLN A 326 -31.29 8.84 -14.61
N ARG A 327 -30.71 7.69 -14.26
CA ARG A 327 -30.68 7.21 -12.87
C ARG A 327 -29.91 8.16 -11.95
N PHE A 328 -28.79 8.71 -12.41
CA PHE A 328 -28.00 9.67 -11.64
C PHE A 328 -28.73 11.01 -11.42
N ASN A 329 -29.47 11.48 -12.44
CA ASN A 329 -30.27 12.69 -12.32
C ASN A 329 -31.53 12.51 -11.45
N ALA A 330 -32.10 11.30 -11.41
CA ALA A 330 -33.20 10.98 -10.49
C ALA A 330 -32.74 10.99 -9.02
N LEU A 331 -31.51 10.51 -8.74
CA LEU A 331 -30.94 10.48 -7.40
C LEU A 331 -30.57 11.87 -6.86
N LYS A 332 -30.28 12.84 -7.74
CA LYS A 332 -30.04 14.25 -7.35
C LYS A 332 -31.32 15.03 -7.02
N ARG A 333 -32.50 14.47 -7.34
CA ARG A 333 -33.80 15.11 -7.10
C ARG A 333 -34.54 14.55 -5.88
N SER A 334 -34.02 13.48 -5.26
CA SER A 334 -34.38 13.05 -3.90
C SER A 334 -33.45 13.70 -2.89
#